data_AF-X1CJL6-F1
#
_entry.id   AF-X1CJL6-F1
#
_cell.length_a   1.000
_cell.length_b   1.000
_cell.length_c   1.000
_cell.angle_alpha   90.00
_cell.angle_beta   90.00
_cell.angle_gamma   90.00
#
_symmetry.space_group_name_H-M   'P 1'
#
loop_
_entity.id
_entity.type
_entity.pdbx_description
1 polymer ?
#
loop_
_entity_poly.entity_id
_entity_poly.type
_entity_poly.pdbx_seq_one_letter_code
_entity_poly.pdbx_strand_id
1 'polypeptide(L)' 'MSESNLTYWRGTSFYINPTSRCTNNCLFCVRQFSDGVYGFNLELAEDPTPEELVNEIEKTWTDEFDDVA' A
#
# COMPACT_ATOMS: atom_id res chain seq x y z
N MET A 1 -7.70 -7.59 -14.42
CA MET A 1 -7.44 -7.23 -13.01
C MET A 1 -6.49 -6.04 -13.04
N SER A 2 -6.75 -4.99 -12.27
CA SER A 2 -5.84 -3.84 -12.17
C SER A 2 -4.56 -4.23 -11.43
N GLU A 3 -3.47 -3.54 -11.73
CA GLU A 3 -2.18 -3.70 -11.06
C GLU A 3 -2.30 -3.32 -9.56
N SER A 4 -1.55 -4.00 -8.70
CA SER A 4 -1.54 -3.74 -7.24
C SER A 4 -0.58 -2.62 -6.90
N ASN A 5 -0.91 -1.79 -5.91
CA ASN A 5 -0.09 -0.68 -5.48
C ASN A 5 0.80 -1.06 -4.27
N LEU A 6 2.11 -0.88 -4.41
CA LEU A 6 3.08 -1.08 -3.32
C LEU A 6 3.26 0.17 -2.45
N THR A 7 2.92 1.34 -2.98
CA THR A 7 2.90 2.62 -2.28
C THR A 7 1.57 3.33 -2.53
N TYR A 8 1.09 4.08 -1.53
CA TYR A 8 -0.16 4.83 -1.62
C TYR A 8 -0.11 6.04 -0.67
N TRP A 9 -0.95 7.04 -0.91
CA TRP A 9 -0.90 8.28 -0.13
C TRP A 9 -2.29 8.91 0.05
N ARG A 10 -2.37 9.81 1.03
CA ARG A 10 -3.52 10.70 1.23
C ARG A 10 -3.03 12.03 1.79
N GLY A 11 -3.19 13.10 1.00
CA GLY A 11 -2.59 14.38 1.36
C GLY A 11 -1.07 14.27 1.34
N THR A 12 -0.41 14.67 2.42
CA THR A 12 1.06 14.60 2.57
C THR A 12 1.54 13.33 3.27
N SER A 13 0.63 12.44 3.73
CA SER A 13 1.00 11.16 4.34
C SER A 13 1.27 10.10 3.28
N PHE A 14 2.47 9.52 3.33
CA PHE A 14 2.90 8.44 2.46
C PHE A 14 2.87 7.10 3.21
N TYR A 15 2.32 6.07 2.57
CA TYR A 15 2.16 4.74 3.15
C TYR A 15 2.76 3.66 2.27
N ILE A 16 3.22 2.59 2.91
CA ILE A 16 3.80 1.42 2.28
C ILE A 16 2.83 0.24 2.40
N ASN A 17 2.68 -0.55 1.35
CA ASN A 17 1.87 -1.78 1.31
C ASN A 17 2.78 -3.02 1.18
N PRO A 18 3.41 -3.48 2.29
CA PRO A 18 4.53 -4.42 2.20
C PRO A 18 4.13 -5.90 2.20
N THR A 19 2.91 -6.26 2.60
CA THR A 19 2.54 -7.67 2.76
C THR A 19 1.05 -7.93 2.72
N SER A 20 0.69 -9.06 2.11
CA SER A 20 -0.65 -9.64 2.06
C SER A 20 -1.00 -10.48 3.31
N ARG A 21 -0.04 -10.75 4.20
CA ARG A 21 -0.07 -11.85 5.18
C ARG A 21 -0.71 -11.52 6.52
N CYS A 22 -1.49 -10.45 6.62
CA CYS A 22 -2.22 -10.13 7.84
C CYS A 22 -3.14 -11.31 8.23
N THR A 23 -2.88 -11.92 9.39
CA THR A 23 -3.65 -13.08 9.89
C THR A 23 -4.85 -12.67 10.75
N ASN A 24 -5.03 -11.38 11.01
CA ASN A 24 -6.12 -10.87 11.82
C ASN A 24 -7.44 -10.90 11.04
N ASN A 25 -8.51 -11.32 11.71
CA ASN A 25 -9.88 -11.27 11.17
C ASN A 25 -10.69 -10.15 11.85
N CYS A 26 -10.25 -8.90 11.67
CA CYS A 26 -10.89 -7.75 12.32
C CYS A 26 -12.27 -7.47 11.71
N LEU A 27 -13.25 -7.18 12.56
CA LEU A 27 -14.60 -6.74 12.14
C LEU A 27 -14.57 -5.48 11.25
N PHE A 28 -13.55 -4.64 11.42
CA PHE A 28 -13.38 -3.38 10.69
C PHE A 28 -12.31 -3.48 9.58
N CYS A 29 -11.88 -4.69 9.19
CA CYS A 29 -10.83 -4.83 8.18
C CYS A 29 -11.32 -4.34 6.82
N VAL A 30 -10.60 -3.40 6.19
CA VAL A 30 -10.95 -2.88 4.85
C VAL A 30 -11.06 -3.98 3.80
N ARG A 31 -10.26 -5.06 3.93
CA ARG A 31 -10.28 -6.23 3.05
C ARG A 31 -11.63 -6.97 3.01
N GLN A 32 -12.53 -6.72 3.96
CA GLN A 32 -13.88 -7.28 3.93
C GLN A 32 -14.85 -6.45 3.08
N PHE A 33 -14.48 -5.23 2.70
CA PHE A 33 -15.39 -4.24 2.14
C PHE A 33 -14.87 -3.58 0.85
N SER A 34 -13.57 -3.64 0.58
CA SER A 34 -12.93 -2.98 -0.56
C SER A 34 -11.57 -3.60 -0.87
N ASP A 35 -11.16 -3.52 -2.14
CA ASP A 35 -9.85 -3.97 -2.63
C ASP A 35 -8.76 -2.93 -2.31
N GLY A 36 -9.13 -1.75 -1.82
CA GLY A 36 -8.18 -0.75 -1.35
C GLY A 36 -8.82 0.57 -0.89
N VAL A 37 -8.03 1.64 -0.84
CA VAL A 37 -8.40 2.96 -0.30
C VAL A 37 -7.85 4.08 -1.17
N TYR A 38 -8.49 5.25 -1.12
CA TYR A 38 -8.06 6.46 -1.84
C TYR A 38 -7.88 6.28 -3.37
N GLY A 39 -8.54 5.28 -3.95
CA GLY A 39 -8.42 4.93 -5.38
C GLY A 39 -7.26 3.99 -5.71
N PHE A 40 -6.46 3.58 -4.72
CA PHE A 40 -5.40 2.58 -4.87
C PHE A 40 -5.96 1.17 -4.61
N ASN A 41 -5.42 0.20 -5.36
CA ASN A 41 -5.66 -1.21 -5.16
C ASN A 41 -4.60 -1.79 -4.22
N LEU A 42 -5.00 -2.25 -3.03
CA LEU A 42 -4.09 -2.75 -2.00
C LEU A 42 -4.06 -4.27 -1.91
N GLU A 43 -4.84 -4.98 -2.72
CA GLU A 43 -4.78 -6.44 -2.78
C GLU A 43 -3.48 -6.90 -3.43
N LEU A 44 -2.67 -7.64 -2.67
CA LEU A 44 -1.40 -8.22 -3.11
C LEU A 44 -1.62 -9.72 -3.39
N ALA A 45 -1.33 -10.15 -4.62
CA ALA A 45 -1.38 -11.57 -5.00
C ALA A 45 -0.26 -12.38 -4.33
N GLU A 46 0.90 -11.75 -4.17
CA GLU A 46 2.06 -12.25 -3.45
C GLU A 46 2.76 -11.09 -2.73
N ASP A 47 3.61 -11.40 -1.74
CA ASP A 47 4.38 -10.38 -1.07
C ASP A 47 5.49 -9.86 -2.00
N PRO A 48 5.67 -8.54 -2.13
CA PRO A 48 6.75 -7.98 -2.93
C PRO A 48 8.11 -8.35 -2.35
N THR A 49 9.12 -8.39 -3.22
CA THR A 49 10.52 -8.42 -2.77
C THR A 49 10.89 -7.09 -2.11
N PRO A 50 11.87 -7.09 -1.18
CA PRO A 50 12.41 -5.86 -0.62
C PRO A 50 12.88 -4.88 -1.71
N GLU A 51 13.48 -5.38 -2.79
CA GLU A 51 13.96 -4.58 -3.91
C GLU A 51 12.82 -3.90 -4.68
N GLU A 52 11.73 -4.62 -4.97
CA GLU A 52 10.55 -4.04 -5.61
C GLU A 52 9.93 -2.92 -4.76
N LEU A 53 9.87 -3.14 -3.44
CA LEU A 53 9.33 -2.15 -2.52
C LEU A 53 10.19 -0.89 -2.47
N VAL A 54 11.52 -1.04 -2.35
CA VAL A 54 12.46 0.10 -2.36
C VAL A 54 12.39 0.86 -3.69
N ASN A 55 12.40 0.14 -4.82
CA ASN A 55 12.31 0.77 -6.15
C ASN A 55 11.01 1.56 -6.31
N GLU A 56 9.87 1.03 -5.84
CA GLU A 56 8.61 1.75 -5.94
C GLU A 56 8.58 2.97 -5.01
N ILE A 57 9.16 2.87 -3.80
CA ILE A 57 9.30 4.01 -2.89
C ILE A 57 10.15 5.11 -3.55
N GLU A 58 11.33 4.80 -4.06
CA GLU A 58 12.21 5.79 -4.71
C GLU A 58 11.55 6.44 -5.93
N LYS A 59 10.74 5.68 -6.67
CA LYS A 59 10.00 6.16 -7.85
C LYS A 59 8.83 7.07 -7.48
N THR A 60 8.16 6.82 -6.35
CA THR A 60 6.92 7.53 -5.98
C THR A 60 7.14 8.64 -4.95
N TRP A 61 8.19 8.58 -4.15
CA TRP A 61 8.49 9.58 -3.12
C TRP A 61 8.83 10.93 -3.72
N THR A 62 8.24 12.00 -3.17
CA THR A 62 8.55 13.39 -3.52
C THR A 62 8.66 14.24 -2.23
N ASP A 63 9.18 15.46 -2.35
CA ASP A 63 9.30 16.40 -1.23
C ASP A 63 7.95 16.91 -0.68
N GLU A 64 6.83 16.53 -1.30
CA GLU A 64 5.49 16.90 -0.84
C GLU A 64 5.00 16.04 0.33
N PHE A 65 5.65 14.89 0.56
CA PHE A 65 5.35 14.01 1.68
C PHE A 65 6.19 14.42 2.90
N ASP A 66 5.53 14.95 3.92
CA ASP A 66 6.16 15.44 5.16
C ASP A 66 5.94 14.51 6.37
N ASP A 67 5.17 13.44 6.17
CA ASP A 67 4.84 12.43 7.18
C ASP A 67 5.09 11.02 6.65
N VAL A 68 5.97 10.28 7.33
CA VAL A 68 6.24 8.86 7.08
C VAL A 68 5.49 8.07 8.16
N ALA A 69 4.41 7.40 7.78
CA ALA A 69 3.57 6.61 8.68
C ALA A 69 3.89 5.11 8.63
#